data_AF-A0A9X1GMJ2-F1
#
_entry.id   AF-A0A9X1GMJ2-F1
#
_cell.length_a   1.000
_cell.length_b   1.000
_cell.length_c   1.000
_cell.angle_alpha   90.00
_cell.angle_beta   90.00
_cell.angle_gamma   90.00
#
_symmetry.space_group_name_H-M   'P 1'
#
loop_
_entity.id
_entity.type
_entity.pdbx_description
1 polymer ?
#
loop_
_entity_poly.entity_id
_entity_poly.type
_entity_poly.pdbx_seq_one_letter_code
_entity_poly.pdbx_strand_id
1 'polypeptide(L)'
;MPPIEPIESSSPQPTSNNWYLLTVRSKKREVFVKYLKFAIDQNKLEELVLDIKIPQDSVYEDMVLLNLSNFKTASTYLKKVECFQNIERKPLQSEQVNRMLGLG
;
A
#
# COMPACT_ATOMS: atom_id res chain seq x y z
N MET A 1 12.17 -25.04 -41.97
CA MET A 1 11.82 -23.73 -41.38
C MET A 1 11.53 -23.95 -39.90
N PRO A 2 12.14 -23.17 -38.99
CA PRO A 2 11.79 -23.21 -37.59
C PRO A 2 10.45 -22.48 -37.38
N PRO A 3 9.60 -22.89 -36.41
CA PRO A 3 8.50 -22.05 -35.96
C PRO A 3 9.04 -20.94 -35.05
N ILE A 4 8.49 -19.75 -35.26
CA ILE A 4 8.83 -18.49 -34.61
C ILE A 4 8.06 -18.41 -33.29
N GLU A 5 8.76 -18.30 -32.17
CA GLU A 5 8.20 -17.73 -30.94
C GLU A 5 8.35 -16.21 -30.99
N PRO A 6 7.33 -15.45 -30.51
CA PRO A 6 7.65 -14.42 -29.54
C PRO A 6 6.57 -14.21 -28.45
N ILE A 7 6.97 -14.43 -27.20
CA ILE A 7 6.94 -13.49 -26.06
C ILE A 7 5.62 -12.70 -25.84
N GLU A 8 4.91 -13.00 -24.75
CA GLU A 8 4.64 -11.93 -23.77
C GLU A 8 4.62 -12.49 -22.35
N SER A 9 5.67 -12.09 -21.63
CA SER A 9 5.93 -12.38 -20.24
C SER A 9 4.79 -11.85 -19.36
N SER A 10 3.81 -12.69 -19.06
CA SER A 10 3.04 -12.55 -17.82
C SER A 10 3.93 -12.95 -16.65
N SER A 11 4.97 -12.16 -16.38
CA SER A 11 5.51 -12.13 -15.03
C SER A 11 4.41 -11.49 -14.19
N PRO A 12 3.82 -12.17 -13.18
CA PRO A 12 3.25 -11.40 -12.09
C PRO A 12 4.41 -10.53 -11.61
N GLN A 13 4.30 -9.21 -11.79
CA GLN A 13 5.23 -8.28 -11.16
C GLN A 13 5.40 -8.80 -9.74
N PRO A 14 6.64 -9.00 -9.23
CA PRO A 14 6.82 -9.52 -7.89
C PRO A 14 5.98 -8.61 -7.00
N THR A 15 4.86 -9.14 -6.48
CA THR A 15 4.04 -8.42 -5.51
C THR A 15 4.97 -8.21 -4.36
N SER A 16 5.64 -7.07 -4.40
CA SER A 16 6.70 -6.74 -3.50
C SER A 16 6.07 -6.88 -2.14
N ASN A 17 6.62 -7.75 -1.30
CA ASN A 17 6.04 -8.03 0.00
C ASN A 17 6.37 -6.90 0.99
N ASN A 18 6.29 -5.67 0.51
CA ASN A 18 6.64 -4.43 1.14
C ASN A 18 5.38 -3.76 1.66
N TRP A 19 4.68 -4.47 2.54
CA TRP A 19 3.50 -3.96 3.23
C TRP A 19 3.92 -3.12 4.42
N TYR A 20 3.50 -1.88 4.48
CA TYR A 20 3.78 -0.96 5.58
C TYR A 20 2.51 -0.62 6.33
N LEU A 21 2.63 -0.49 7.65
CA LEU A 21 1.55 -0.04 8.51
C LEU A 21 1.59 1.48 8.63
N LEU A 22 0.49 2.12 8.26
CA LEU A 22 0.29 3.55 8.36
C LEU A 22 -0.79 3.84 9.39
N THR A 23 -0.52 4.78 10.29
CA THR A 23 -1.48 5.29 11.26
C THR A 23 -2.00 6.66 10.80
N VAL A 24 -3.31 6.83 10.87
CA VAL A 24 -4.02 8.07 10.52
C VAL A 24 -4.57 8.75 11.76
N ARG A 25 -5.07 9.99 11.63
CA ARG A 25 -5.79 10.66 12.72
C ARG A 25 -7.02 9.86 13.12
N SER A 26 -7.38 9.93 14.40
CA SER A 26 -8.45 9.10 14.94
C SER A 26 -9.80 9.30 14.25
N LYS A 27 -10.43 8.18 13.86
CA LYS A 27 -11.70 8.10 13.12
C LYS A 27 -11.67 8.79 11.76
N LYS A 28 -10.49 9.02 11.19
CA LYS A 28 -10.31 9.67 9.88
C LYS A 28 -9.81 8.73 8.79
N ARG A 29 -9.82 7.40 9.03
CA ARG A 29 -9.34 6.40 8.06
C ARG A 29 -9.97 6.53 6.68
N GLU A 30 -11.29 6.62 6.60
CA GLU A 30 -11.98 6.73 5.30
C GLU A 30 -11.64 8.05 4.58
N VAL A 31 -11.54 9.14 5.34
CA VAL A 31 -11.18 10.46 4.83
C VAL A 31 -9.75 10.45 4.30
N PHE A 32 -8.81 9.87 5.05
CA PHE A 32 -7.43 9.67 4.63
C PHE A 32 -7.36 8.86 3.32
N VAL A 33 -8.07 7.74 3.22
CA VAL A 33 -8.05 6.89 2.01
C VAL A 33 -8.56 7.66 0.79
N LYS A 34 -9.58 8.51 0.95
CA LYS A 34 -10.07 9.38 -0.14
C LYS A 34 -8.99 10.37 -0.58
N TYR A 35 -8.35 11.07 0.35
CA TYR A 35 -7.27 12.00 0.03
C TYR A 35 -6.03 11.31 -0.54
N LEU A 36 -5.73 10.10 -0.08
CA LEU A 36 -4.62 9.30 -0.58
C LEU A 36 -4.85 8.92 -2.04
N LYS A 37 -6.03 8.39 -2.39
CA LYS A 37 -6.39 8.07 -3.78
C LYS A 37 -6.29 9.30 -4.67
N PHE A 38 -6.87 10.43 -4.23
CA PHE A 38 -6.73 11.69 -4.94
C PHE A 38 -5.27 12.12 -5.12
N ALA A 39 -4.42 11.99 -4.09
CA ALA A 39 -3.01 12.33 -4.18
C ALA A 39 -2.25 11.39 -5.13
N ILE A 40 -2.60 10.10 -5.18
CA ILE A 40 -2.04 9.13 -6.11
C ILE A 40 -2.37 9.55 -7.55
N ASP A 41 -3.63 9.82 -7.84
CA ASP A 41 -4.08 10.20 -9.18
C ASP A 41 -3.44 11.53 -9.64
N GLN A 42 -3.38 12.53 -8.75
CA GLN A 42 -2.83 13.85 -9.07
C GLN A 42 -1.31 13.83 -9.31
N ASN A 43 -0.58 12.97 -8.57
CA ASN A 43 0.89 12.95 -8.61
C ASN A 43 1.44 11.75 -9.38
N LYS A 44 0.58 10.93 -9.99
CA LYS A 44 0.94 9.70 -10.72
C LYS A 44 1.79 8.73 -9.88
N LEU A 45 1.28 8.38 -8.70
CA LEU A 45 2.00 7.55 -7.72
C LEU A 45 1.61 6.06 -7.77
N GLU A 46 0.94 5.59 -8.82
CA GLU A 46 0.46 4.21 -8.97
C GLU A 46 1.62 3.21 -9.00
N GLU A 47 2.76 3.60 -9.56
CA GLU A 47 3.99 2.78 -9.53
C GLU A 47 4.66 2.75 -8.15
N LEU A 48 4.26 3.66 -7.26
CA LEU A 48 4.82 3.83 -5.92
C LEU A 48 3.96 3.19 -4.83
N VAL A 49 2.65 3.38 -4.91
CA VAL A 49 1.63 2.79 -4.02
C VAL A 49 0.89 1.71 -4.81
N LEU A 50 1.36 0.48 -4.67
CA LEU A 50 0.91 -0.66 -5.47
C LEU A 50 -0.47 -1.18 -5.03
N ASP A 51 -0.78 -1.07 -3.72
CA ASP A 51 -2.07 -1.50 -3.18
C ASP A 51 -2.35 -0.79 -1.84
N ILE A 52 -3.64 -0.68 -1.51
CA ILE A 52 -4.16 -0.09 -0.27
C ILE A 52 -5.18 -1.06 0.32
N LYS A 53 -4.91 -1.55 1.52
CA LYS A 53 -5.82 -2.44 2.25
C LYS A 53 -6.23 -1.86 3.59
N ILE A 54 -7.45 -2.16 3.99
CA ILE A 54 -8.02 -1.77 5.27
C ILE A 54 -8.02 -2.99 6.18
N PRO A 55 -7.31 -2.95 7.33
CA PRO A 55 -7.43 -4.00 8.33
C PRO A 55 -8.88 -4.20 8.77
N GLN A 56 -9.28 -5.45 8.94
CA GLN A 56 -10.67 -5.83 9.22
C GLN A 56 -11.08 -5.54 10.66
N ASP A 57 -10.16 -5.73 11.61
CA ASP A 57 -10.47 -5.69 13.02
C ASP A 57 -10.55 -4.25 13.57
N SER A 58 -11.43 -4.02 14.54
CA SER A 58 -11.70 -2.67 15.10
C SER A 58 -10.51 -2.13 15.88
N VAL A 59 -9.65 -3.01 16.40
CA VAL A 59 -8.39 -2.62 17.04
C VAL A 59 -7.43 -1.86 16.10
N TYR A 60 -7.69 -1.92 14.80
CA TYR A 60 -6.95 -1.26 13.74
C TYR A 60 -7.75 -0.12 13.08
N GLU A 61 -8.74 0.45 13.78
CA GLU A 61 -9.66 1.46 13.24
C GLU A 61 -8.95 2.67 12.61
N ASP A 62 -7.78 3.02 13.12
CA ASP A 62 -6.97 4.17 12.69
C ASP A 62 -5.76 3.76 11.85
N MET A 63 -5.76 2.54 11.31
CA MET A 63 -4.64 1.99 10.55
C MET A 63 -5.02 1.66 9.11
N VAL A 64 -4.03 1.77 8.23
CA VAL A 64 -4.10 1.44 6.81
C VAL A 64 -2.85 0.67 6.42
N LEU A 65 -3.02 -0.35 5.58
CA LEU A 65 -1.91 -1.12 5.01
C LEU A 65 -1.62 -0.61 3.61
N LEU A 66 -0.36 -0.28 3.34
CA LEU A 66 0.09 0.16 2.02
C LEU A 66 1.16 -0.78 1.49
N ASN A 67 0.98 -1.24 0.25
CA ASN A 67 2.06 -1.91 -0.48
C ASN A 67 2.86 -0.87 -1.24
N LEU A 68 4.15 -0.75 -0.94
CA LEU A 68 5.01 0.30 -1.48
C LEU A 68 6.19 -0.30 -2.25
N SER A 69 6.44 0.18 -3.47
CA SER A 69 7.63 -0.20 -4.24
C SER A 69 8.90 0.47 -3.68
N ASN A 70 8.78 1.69 -3.15
CA ASN A 70 9.88 2.44 -2.54
C ASN A 70 9.42 3.28 -1.34
N PHE A 71 9.78 2.86 -0.14
CA PHE A 71 9.41 3.55 1.10
C PHE A 71 9.90 5.00 1.18
N LYS A 72 11.15 5.26 0.78
CA LYS A 72 11.77 6.59 0.97
C LYS A 72 11.04 7.65 0.13
N THR A 73 10.74 7.31 -1.12
CA THR A 73 9.98 8.20 -2.00
C THR A 73 8.53 8.29 -1.53
N ALA A 74 7.86 7.16 -1.27
CA ALA A 74 6.45 7.13 -0.85
C ALA A 74 6.19 7.94 0.41
N SER A 75 7.01 7.76 1.44
CA SER A 75 6.86 8.47 2.71
C SER A 75 6.94 10.00 2.58
N THR A 76 7.61 10.53 1.54
CA THR A 76 7.67 11.97 1.27
C THR A 76 6.33 12.52 0.77
N TYR A 77 5.61 11.76 -0.04
CA TYR A 77 4.27 12.13 -0.51
C TYR A 77 3.21 11.87 0.56
N LEU A 78 3.27 10.71 1.24
CA LEU A 78 2.30 10.31 2.27
C LEU A 78 2.22 11.34 3.41
N LYS A 79 3.35 11.92 3.82
CA LYS A 79 3.39 12.98 4.85
C LYS A 79 2.62 14.25 4.50
N LYS A 80 2.31 14.46 3.22
CA LYS A 80 1.54 15.62 2.73
C LYS A 80 0.05 15.32 2.62
N VAL A 81 -0.36 14.06 2.78
CA VAL A 81 -1.77 13.66 2.70
C VAL A 81 -2.47 14.04 4.01
N GLU A 82 -3.63 14.68 3.89
CA GLU A 82 -4.45 15.07 5.03
C GLU A 82 -4.79 13.86 5.91
N CYS A 83 -4.78 14.04 7.22
CA CYS A 83 -4.98 12.99 8.24
C CYS A 83 -3.84 11.97 8.40
N PHE A 84 -2.71 12.09 7.69
CA PHE A 84 -1.51 11.30 7.98
C PHE A 84 -1.00 11.54 9.40
N GLN A 85 -0.59 10.50 10.13
CA GLN A 85 0.17 10.63 11.38
C GLN A 85 1.55 10.00 11.28
N ASN A 86 1.61 8.71 10.98
CA ASN A 86 2.88 7.99 10.96
C ASN A 86 2.85 6.80 10.00
N ILE A 87 4.02 6.33 9.59
CA ILE A 87 4.19 5.07 8.88
C ILE A 87 5.39 4.32 9.46
N GLU A 88 5.18 3.04 9.75
CA GLU A 88 6.23 2.16 10.23
C GLU A 88 7.36 2.07 9.18
N ARG A 89 8.62 2.13 9.63
CA ARG A 89 9.78 2.12 8.72
C ARG A 89 10.12 0.73 8.21
N LYS A 90 9.65 -0.31 8.90
CA LYS A 90 9.88 -1.70 8.55
C LYS A 90 8.62 -2.26 7.90
N PRO A 91 8.76 -3.02 6.80
CA PRO A 91 7.63 -3.75 6.25
C PRO A 91 7.18 -4.82 7.24
N LEU A 92 5.89 -5.12 7.21
CA LEU A 92 5.25 -6.17 7.99
C LEU A 92 5.58 -7.53 7.39
N GLN A 93 5.59 -8.55 8.25
CA GLN A 93 5.66 -9.94 7.79
C GLN A 93 4.32 -10.36 7.16
N SER A 94 4.36 -11.26 6.19
CA SER A 94 3.15 -11.72 5.47
C SER A 94 2.09 -12.28 6.41
N GLU A 95 2.50 -13.05 7.42
CA GLU A 95 1.60 -13.61 8.44
C GLU A 95 0.87 -12.50 9.21
N GLN A 96 1.57 -11.42 9.54
CA GLN A 96 0.98 -10.27 10.21
C GLN A 96 -0.02 -9.54 9.30
N VAL A 97 0.32 -9.34 8.02
CA VAL A 97 -0.60 -8.75 7.03
C VAL A 97 -1.86 -9.61 6.90
N ASN A 98 -1.71 -10.92 6.70
CA ASN A 98 -2.82 -11.85 6.57
C ASN A 98 -3.73 -11.82 7.80
N ARG A 99 -3.14 -11.83 9.01
CA ARG A 99 -3.89 -11.72 10.26
C ARG A 99 -4.69 -10.42 10.34
N MET A 100 -4.09 -9.28 9.98
CA MET A 100 -4.79 -7.98 9.99
C MET A 100 -5.92 -7.90 8.94
N LEU A 101 -5.81 -8.69 7.86
CA LEU A 101 -6.82 -8.82 6.81
C LEU A 101 -7.85 -9.93 7.07
N GLY A 102 -7.75 -10.67 8.19
CA GLY A 102 -8.65 -11.78 8.50
C GLY A 102 -8.43 -13.04 7.65
N LEU A 103 -7.24 -13.20 7.05
CA LEU A 103 -6.86 -14.31 6.18
C LEU A 103 -6.02 -15.39 6.91
N GLY A 104 -6.01 -15.38 8.25
CA GLY A 104 -5.21 -16.26 9.11
C GLY A 104 -6.03 -17.34 9.79
#